data_AF-A0A941JNN0-F1
#
_entry.id   AF-A0A941JNN0-F1
#
_cell.length_a   1.000
_cell.length_b   1.000
_cell.length_c   1.000
_cell.angle_alpha   90.00
_cell.angle_beta   90.00
_cell.angle_gamma   90.00
#
_symmetry.space_group_name_H-M   'P 1'
#
loop_
_entity.id
_entity.type
_entity.pdbx_description
1 polymer ?
#
loop_
_entity_poly.entity_id
_entity_poly.type
_entity_poly.pdbx_seq_one_letter_code
_entity_poly.pdbx_strand_id
1 'polypeptide(L)'
;MNSTLLFAVQTVVPQTTEWNFSVAIIMIACNIFAIAIGRFAIQQAGSGPDLPVGKPALWKNFGIPELLATTSFGHILGAGLILGLGSAGIL
;
A
#
# COMPACT_ATOMS: atom_id res chain seq x y z
N MET A 1 -18.89 22.27 -29.77
CA MET A 1 -19.11 22.28 -28.31
C MET A 1 -18.95 20.90 -27.68
N ASN A 2 -19.27 19.81 -28.39
CA ASN A 2 -19.13 18.44 -27.86
C ASN A 2 -17.68 17.96 -27.72
N SER A 3 -16.77 18.35 -28.63
CA SER A 3 -15.36 17.94 -28.57
C SER A 3 -14.61 18.51 -27.35
N THR A 4 -14.97 19.71 -26.91
CA THR A 4 -14.35 20.37 -25.74
C THR A 4 -14.67 19.63 -24.43
N LEU A 5 -15.87 19.04 -24.32
CA LEU A 5 -16.26 18.21 -23.18
C LEU A 5 -15.51 16.87 -23.17
N LEU A 6 -15.29 16.27 -24.35
CA LEU A 6 -14.51 15.03 -24.47
C LEU A 6 -13.04 15.23 -24.05
N PHE A 7 -12.42 16.36 -24.43
CA PHE A 7 -11.07 16.70 -23.99
C PHE A 7 -10.98 16.98 -22.47
N ALA A 8 -11.99 17.63 -21.89
CA ALA A 8 -12.04 17.87 -20.43
C ALA A 8 -12.22 16.58 -19.61
N VAL A 9 -12.92 15.58 -20.16
CA VAL A 9 -13.03 14.25 -19.54
C VAL A 9 -11.69 13.51 -19.57
N GLN A 10 -10.91 13.66 -20.64
CA GLN A 10 -9.65 12.95 -20.78
C GLN A 10 -8.58 13.41 -19.78
N THR A 11 -8.62 14.68 -19.35
CA THR A 11 -7.73 15.20 -18.29
C THR A 11 -8.04 14.68 -16.89
N VAL A 12 -9.23 14.11 -16.66
CA VAL A 12 -9.63 13.50 -15.38
C VAL A 12 -9.59 11.98 -15.40
N VAL A 13 -9.25 11.34 -16.52
CA VAL A 13 -9.00 9.91 -16.56
C VAL A 13 -7.58 9.66 -16.03
N PRO A 14 -7.40 9.11 -14.81
CA PRO A 14 -6.08 8.74 -14.35
C PRO A 14 -5.48 7.71 -15.32
N GLN A 15 -4.20 7.90 -15.67
CA GLN A 15 -3.43 6.86 -16.35
C GLN A 15 -3.36 5.67 -15.39
N THR A 16 -4.26 4.71 -15.59
CA THR A 16 -4.25 3.47 -14.84
C THR A 16 -3.26 2.55 -15.54
N THR A 17 -2.08 2.42 -14.95
CA THR A 17 -1.15 1.36 -15.33
C THR A 17 -1.86 0.02 -15.19
N GLU A 18 -1.93 -0.74 -16.27
CA GLU A 18 -2.44 -2.11 -16.24
C GLU A 18 -1.67 -2.92 -15.20
N TRP A 19 -2.33 -3.92 -14.60
CA TRP A 19 -1.70 -4.76 -13.60
C TRP A 19 -0.46 -5.44 -14.21
N ASN A 20 0.72 -5.10 -13.68
CA ASN A 20 2.01 -5.55 -14.20
C ASN A 20 2.89 -6.06 -13.05
N PHE A 21 3.94 -6.84 -13.37
CA PHE A 21 4.86 -7.36 -12.36
C PHE A 21 5.59 -6.24 -11.60
N SER A 22 5.89 -5.13 -12.27
CA SER A 22 6.45 -3.92 -11.64
C SER A 22 5.54 -3.34 -10.55
N VAL A 23 4.22 -3.33 -10.79
CA VAL A 23 3.21 -2.87 -9.83
C VAL A 23 3.21 -3.76 -8.58
N ALA A 24 3.32 -5.08 -8.77
CA ALA A 24 3.39 -6.03 -7.68
C ALA A 24 4.65 -5.85 -6.80
N ILE A 25 5.82 -5.62 -7.43
CA ILE A 25 7.07 -5.34 -6.70
C ILE A 25 6.94 -4.07 -5.85
N ILE A 26 6.41 -2.99 -6.44
CA ILE A 26 6.23 -1.72 -5.74
C ILE A 26 5.28 -1.89 -4.56
N MET A 27 4.22 -2.68 -4.74
CA MET A 27 3.26 -2.98 -3.67
C MET A 27 3.89 -3.78 -2.53
N ILE A 28 4.74 -4.76 -2.84
CA ILE A 28 5.48 -5.52 -1.82
C ILE A 28 6.46 -4.60 -1.08
N ALA A 29 7.19 -3.74 -1.79
CA ALA A 29 8.12 -2.79 -1.19
C ALA A 29 7.41 -1.80 -0.26
N CYS A 30 6.25 -1.26 -0.67
CA CYS A 30 5.44 -0.37 0.17
C CYS A 30 4.89 -1.07 1.41
N ASN A 31 4.48 -2.35 1.30
CA ASN A 31 4.06 -3.14 2.46
C ASN A 31 5.23 -3.37 3.44
N ILE A 32 6.42 -3.71 2.97
CA ILE A 32 7.60 -3.88 3.84
C ILE A 32 7.95 -2.57 4.55
N PHE A 33 7.90 -1.45 3.82
CA PHE A 33 8.13 -0.13 4.38
C PHE A 33 7.07 0.25 5.44
N ALA A 34 5.80 -0.04 5.16
CA ALA A 34 4.71 0.17 6.09
C ALA A 34 4.82 -0.70 7.36
N ILE A 35 5.30 -1.95 7.24
CA ILE A 35 5.58 -2.81 8.40
C ILE A 35 6.72 -2.22 9.24
N ALA A 36 7.77 -1.69 8.60
CA ALA A 36 8.87 -1.03 9.31
C ALA A 36 8.38 0.21 10.07
N ILE A 37 7.57 1.07 9.43
CA ILE A 37 6.94 2.23 10.09
C ILE A 37 6.02 1.78 11.22
N GLY A 38 5.17 0.78 10.98
CA GLY A 38 4.28 0.23 12.00
C GLY A 38 5.04 -0.22 13.23
N ARG A 39 6.19 -0.87 13.05
CA ARG A 39 7.07 -1.26 14.17
C ARG A 39 7.57 -0.10 15.02
N PHE A 40 7.76 1.09 14.45
CA PHE A 40 8.16 2.30 15.20
C PHE A 40 6.97 3.13 15.68
N ALA A 41 5.82 3.06 15.00
CA ALA A 41 4.63 3.85 15.30
C ALA A 41 3.67 3.16 16.28
N ILE A 42 3.70 1.83 16.37
CA ILE A 42 2.84 1.06 17.28
C ILE A 42 3.40 1.19 18.70
N GLN A 43 2.76 2.07 19.49
CA GLN A 43 3.08 2.29 20.90
C GLN A 43 2.49 1.22 21.83
N GLN A 44 1.41 0.54 21.42
CA GLN A 44 0.75 -0.54 22.17
C GLN A 44 0.77 -1.83 21.36
N ALA A 45 1.98 -2.39 21.21
CA ALA A 45 2.16 -3.65 20.49
C ALA A 45 1.59 -4.81 21.33
N GLY A 46 0.64 -5.56 20.80
CA GLY A 46 0.06 -6.75 21.46
C GLY A 46 -1.22 -6.53 22.28
N SER A 47 -1.93 -5.41 22.15
CA SER A 47 -3.25 -5.22 22.80
C SER A 47 -4.39 -6.02 22.15
N GLY A 48 -4.15 -6.70 21.04
CA GLY A 48 -5.13 -7.53 20.34
C GLY A 48 -4.72 -9.00 20.24
N PRO A 49 -5.58 -9.87 19.69
CA PRO A 49 -5.37 -11.31 19.63
C PRO A 49 -4.00 -11.66 19.08
N ASP A 50 -3.24 -12.41 19.88
CA ASP A 50 -1.88 -12.88 19.56
C ASP A 50 -1.94 -13.83 18.35
N LEU A 51 -0.92 -13.81 17.49
CA LEU A 51 -0.89 -14.64 16.29
C LEU A 51 -0.95 -16.14 16.66
N PRO A 52 -1.94 -16.92 16.17
CA PRO A 52 -2.07 -18.37 16.42
C PRO A 52 -1.08 -19.23 15.60
N VAL A 53 0.05 -18.66 15.18
CA VAL A 53 1.09 -19.32 14.39
C VAL A 53 2.45 -19.13 15.06
N GLY A 54 3.24 -20.20 15.14
CA GLY A 54 4.53 -20.22 15.83
C GLY A 54 5.46 -19.08 15.38
N LYS A 55 5.76 -18.18 16.31
CA LYS A 55 6.47 -16.92 16.03
C LYS A 55 8.01 -17.10 16.02
N PRO A 56 8.73 -16.70 14.95
CA PRO A 56 10.15 -16.35 15.03
C PRO A 56 10.33 -15.16 15.98
N ALA A 57 11.42 -15.12 16.75
CA ALA A 57 11.67 -14.17 17.85
C ALA A 57 11.53 -12.66 17.49
N LEU A 58 11.49 -12.33 16.19
CA LEU A 58 11.39 -10.97 15.64
C LEU A 58 9.93 -10.44 15.65
N TRP A 59 8.93 -11.31 15.82
CA TRP A 59 7.49 -10.98 15.79
C TRP A 59 6.81 -11.13 17.16
N LYS A 60 7.60 -11.11 18.25
CA LYS A 60 7.16 -11.46 19.61
C LYS A 60 5.97 -10.65 20.16
N ASN A 61 5.71 -9.45 19.63
CA ASN A 61 4.57 -8.59 20.00
C ASN A 61 3.71 -8.16 18.81
N PHE A 62 3.92 -8.74 17.62
CA PHE A 62 3.23 -8.29 16.42
C PHE A 62 1.94 -9.10 16.26
N GLY A 63 0.80 -8.51 16.66
CA GLY A 63 -0.51 -9.17 16.63
C GLY A 63 -1.15 -9.20 15.23
N ILE A 64 -2.26 -9.95 15.09
CA ILE A 64 -3.10 -9.94 13.87
C ILE A 64 -3.54 -8.52 13.51
N PRO A 65 -3.99 -7.68 14.47
CA PRO A 65 -4.39 -6.32 14.13
C PRO A 65 -3.24 -5.47 13.61
N GLU A 66 -2.00 -5.71 14.03
CA GLU A 66 -0.84 -4.95 13.58
C GLU A 66 -0.40 -5.34 12.18
N LEU A 67 -0.41 -6.64 11.87
CA LEU A 67 -0.19 -7.12 10.50
C LEU A 67 -1.27 -6.58 9.56
N LEU A 68 -2.54 -6.63 9.98
CA LEU A 68 -3.63 -6.14 9.15
C LEU A 68 -3.56 -4.62 8.98
N ALA A 69 -3.28 -3.86 10.05
CA ALA A 69 -3.17 -2.41 9.99
C ALA A 69 -1.98 -1.96 9.11
N THR A 70 -0.81 -2.57 9.29
CA THR A 70 0.39 -2.23 8.49
C THR A 70 0.24 -2.64 7.03
N THR A 71 -0.39 -3.79 6.75
CA THR A 71 -0.69 -4.20 5.37
C THR A 71 -1.73 -3.30 4.71
N SER A 72 -2.76 -2.88 5.45
CA SER A 72 -3.78 -1.95 4.94
C SER A 72 -3.18 -0.57 4.66
N PHE A 73 -2.36 -0.04 5.57
CA PHE A 73 -1.62 1.20 5.37
C PHE A 73 -0.65 1.09 4.19
N GLY A 74 0.06 -0.03 4.09
CA GLY A 74 0.92 -0.37 2.96
C GLY A 74 0.18 -0.28 1.65
N HIS A 75 -1.01 -0.89 1.54
CA HIS A 75 -1.86 -0.84 0.34
C HIS A 75 -2.34 0.58 -0.03
N ILE A 76 -2.69 1.42 0.95
CA ILE A 76 -3.05 2.83 0.68
C ILE A 76 -1.83 3.57 0.10
N LEU A 77 -0.65 3.39 0.70
CA LEU A 77 0.59 4.01 0.26
C LEU A 77 0.97 3.51 -1.15
N GLY A 78 0.90 2.20 -1.38
CA GLY A 78 1.20 1.59 -2.67
C GLY A 78 0.23 2.03 -3.76
N ALA A 79 -1.09 2.12 -3.49
CA ALA A 79 -2.05 2.66 -4.45
C ALA A 79 -1.68 4.09 -4.86
N GLY A 80 -1.39 4.97 -3.88
CA GLY A 80 -0.93 6.33 -4.16
C GLY A 80 0.36 6.39 -4.97
N LEU A 81 1.31 5.50 -4.69
CA LEU A 81 2.60 5.44 -5.38
C LEU A 81 2.46 4.90 -6.81
N ILE A 82 1.63 3.88 -7.03
CA ILE A 82 1.34 3.31 -8.36
C ILE A 82 0.62 4.33 -9.24
N LEU A 83 -0.45 4.95 -8.72
CA LEU A 83 -1.20 6.00 -9.44
C LEU A 83 -0.33 7.24 -9.70
N GLY A 84 0.51 7.63 -8.74
CA GLY A 84 1.43 8.76 -8.90
C GLY A 84 2.53 8.49 -9.92
N LEU A 85 3.13 7.30 -9.89
CA LEU A 85 4.22 6.91 -10.78
C LEU A 85 3.72 6.59 -12.21
N GLY A 86 2.51 6.05 -12.32
CA GLY A 86 1.79 5.91 -13.60
C GLY A 86 1.38 7.26 -14.20
N SER A 87 0.94 8.23 -13.38
CA SER A 87 0.67 9.61 -13.84
C SER A 87 1.95 10.34 -14.29
N ALA A 88 3.09 10.03 -13.67
CA ALA A 88 4.40 10.54 -14.08
C ALA A 88 4.97 9.84 -15.34
N GLY A 89 4.33 8.78 -15.84
CA GLY A 89 4.77 8.02 -17.03
C GLY A 89 6.05 7.20 -16.81
N ILE A 90 6.41 6.92 -15.56
CA ILE A 90 7.61 6.15 -15.18
C ILE A 90 7.29 4.63 -15.08
N LEU A 91 6.00 4.28 -15.05
CA LEU A 91 5.45 2.92 -15.11
C LEU A 91 4.50 2.80 -16.30
#